data_AF-A0A6J5V2N3-F1
#
_entry.id   AF-A0A6J5V2N3-F1
#
_cell.length_a   1.000
_cell.length_b   1.000
_cell.length_c   1.000
_cell.angle_alpha   90.00
_cell.angle_beta   90.00
_cell.angle_gamma   90.00
#
_symmetry.space_group_name_H-M   'P 1'
#
loop_
_entity.id
_entity.type
_entity.pdbx_description
1 polymer ?
#
loop_
_entity_poly.entity_id
_entity_poly.type
_entity_poly.pdbx_seq_one_letter_code
_entity_poly.pdbx_strand_id
1 'polypeptide(L)' 'MELKSILGYLQNKTILVTGATGFLGMVFVEKILRVQPDVKRLYLMLRASDTKSATDRMHDQVYI' A
#
# COMPACT_ATOMS: atom_id res chain seq x y z
N MET A 1 23.66 8.34 16.03
CA MET A 1 22.80 8.11 14.85
C MET A 1 21.39 8.51 15.24
N GLU A 2 20.83 9.57 14.64
CA GLU A 2 19.42 9.86 14.85
C GLU A 2 18.57 8.71 14.32
N LEU A 3 17.77 8.12 15.19
CA LEU A 3 16.68 7.23 14.80
C LEU A 3 15.66 8.10 14.05
N LYS A 4 15.75 8.12 12.71
CA LYS A 4 14.70 8.72 11.90
C LYS A 4 13.38 8.07 12.26
N SER A 5 12.38 8.88 12.56
CA SER A 5 11.03 8.36 12.79
C SER A 5 10.60 7.52 11.58
N ILE A 6 9.84 6.46 11.83
CA ILE A 6 9.32 5.58 10.75
C ILE A 6 8.61 6.43 9.67
N LEU A 7 7.92 7.49 10.08
CA LEU A 7 7.27 8.44 9.16
C LEU A 7 8.27 9.16 8.26
N GLY A 8 9.37 9.68 8.81
CA GLY A 8 10.44 10.30 8.03
C GLY A 8 11.19 9.31 7.14
N TYR A 9 11.24 8.03 7.53
CA TYR A 9 11.79 6.97 6.68
C TYR A 9 10.90 6.68 5.47
N LEU A 10 9.57 6.66 5.64
CA LEU A 10 8.61 6.36 4.58
C LEU A 10 8.42 7.50 3.56
N GLN A 11 8.78 8.73 3.93
CA GLN A 11 8.69 9.90 3.05
C GLN A 11 9.46 9.66 1.74
N ASN A 12 8.81 9.96 0.61
CA ASN A 12 9.34 9.82 -0.74
C ASN A 12 9.82 8.39 -1.10
N LYS A 13 9.37 7.36 -0.35
CA LYS A 13 9.66 5.95 -0.67
C LYS A 13 8.70 5.41 -1.71
N THR A 14 9.23 4.47 -2.50
CA THR A 14 8.44 3.59 -3.35
C THR A 14 8.32 2.25 -2.65
N ILE A 15 7.10 1.78 -2.42
CA ILE A 15 6.80 0.62 -1.59
C ILE A 15 5.99 -0.38 -2.43
N LEU A 16 6.39 -1.65 -2.40
CA LEU A 16 5.61 -2.76 -2.93
C LEU A 16 4.96 -3.51 -1.77
N VAL A 17 3.63 -3.65 -1.82
CA VAL A 17 2.85 -4.40 -0.83
C VAL A 17 2.30 -5.66 -1.50
N THR A 18 2.67 -6.81 -0.95
CA THR A 18 2.09 -8.11 -1.33
C THR A 18 0.97 -8.47 -0.36
N GLY A 19 -0.09 -9.12 -0.85
CA GLY A 19 -1.21 -9.50 0.01
C GLY A 19 -2.06 -8.31 0.47
N ALA A 20 -2.09 -7.23 -0.32
CA ALA A 20 -2.79 -5.99 0.01
C ALA A 20 -4.31 -6.17 0.21
N THR A 21 -4.91 -7.19 -0.41
CA THR A 21 -6.34 -7.52 -0.24
C THR A 21 -6.64 -8.37 1.00
N GLY A 22 -5.61 -8.77 1.75
CA GLY A 22 -5.78 -9.49 3.00
C GLY A 22 -6.25 -8.55 4.11
N PHE A 23 -6.86 -9.10 5.17
CA PHE A 23 -7.37 -8.34 6.31
C PHE A 23 -6.35 -7.32 6.86
N LEU A 24 -5.12 -7.76 7.16
CA LEU A 24 -4.05 -6.88 7.64
C LEU A 24 -3.46 -6.01 6.52
N GLY A 25 -3.39 -6.54 5.29
CA GLY A 25 -2.82 -5.84 4.15
C GLY A 25 -3.57 -4.55 3.82
N MET A 26 -4.90 -4.59 3.85
CA MET A 26 -5.75 -3.41 3.62
C MET A 26 -5.47 -2.33 4.68
N VAL A 27 -5.49 -2.72 5.96
CA VAL A 27 -5.23 -1.80 7.08
C VAL A 27 -3.81 -1.23 7.01
N PHE A 28 -2.83 -2.03 6.58
CA PHE A 28 -1.46 -1.56 6.41
C PHE A 28 -1.34 -0.50 5.32
N VAL A 29 -1.99 -0.70 4.17
CA VAL A 29 -2.05 0.27 3.06
C VAL A 29 -2.70 1.57 3.52
N GLU A 30 -3.87 1.46 4.13
CA GLU A 30 -4.63 2.57 4.72
C GLU A 30 -3.77 3.35 5.72
N LYS A 31 -3.10 2.63 6.63
CA LYS A 31 -2.28 3.22 7.68
C LYS A 31 -1.13 4.02 7.09
N ILE A 32 -0.40 3.47 6.11
CA ILE A 32 0.72 4.17 5.46
C ILE A 32 0.24 5.50 4.88
N LEU A 33 -0.85 5.46 4.09
CA LEU A 33 -1.36 6.63 3.40
C LEU A 33 -1.91 7.69 4.38
N ARG A 34 -2.52 7.26 5.50
CA ARG A 34 -3.00 8.16 6.55
C ARG A 34 -1.87 8.85 7.31
N VAL A 35 -0.81 8.12 7.65
CA VAL A 35 0.26 8.65 8.54
C VAL A 35 1.41 9.31 7.80
N GLN A 36 1.65 8.92 6.55
CA GLN A 36 2.67 9.50 5.69
C GLN A 36 2.12 9.66 4.27
N PRO A 37 1.38 10.75 4.00
CA PRO A 37 0.80 10.99 2.68
C PRO A 37 1.86 11.27 1.60
N ASP A 38 3.09 11.65 1.98
CA ASP A 38 4.18 11.97 1.05
C ASP A 38 4.98 10.73 0.60
N VAL A 39 4.38 9.53 0.64
CA VAL A 39 4.98 8.37 -0.03
C VAL A 39 5.01 8.60 -1.54
N LYS A 40 6.13 8.29 -2.19
CA LYS A 40 6.30 8.56 -3.63
C LYS A 40 5.35 7.71 -4.47
N ARG A 41 5.25 6.43 -4.13
CA ARG A 41 4.42 5.46 -4.84
C ARG A 41 4.18 4.22 -4.02
N LEU A 42 2.94 3.73 -4.05
CA LEU A 42 2.55 2.45 -3.48
C LEU A 42 2.13 1.52 -4.62
N TYR A 43 2.79 0.37 -4.74
CA TYR A 43 2.42 -0.70 -5.66
C TYR A 43 1.75 -1.83 -4.89
N LEU A 44 0.59 -2.28 -5.36
CA LEU A 44 -0.15 -3.39 -4.76
C LEU A 44 -0.05 -4.60 -5.68
N MET A 45 0.50 -5.71 -5.17
CA MET A 45 0.54 -6.97 -5.91
C MET A 45 -0.77 -7.74 -5.71
N LEU A 46 -1.52 -7.88 -6.79
CA LEU A 46 -2.81 -8.57 -6.83
C LEU A 46 -2.67 -9.86 -7.64
N ARG A 47 -3.25 -10.95 -7.13
CA ARG A 47 -3.34 -12.22 -7.87
C ARG A 47 -4.60 -12.19 -8.73
N ALA A 48 -4.48 -12.07 -10.04
CA ALA A 48 -5.62 -12.07 -10.96
C ALA A 48 -5.22 -12.70 -12.31
N SER A 49 -6.22 -13.09 -13.10
CA SER A 49 -6.02 -13.65 -14.45
C SER A 49 -5.50 -12.61 -15.45
N ASP A 50 -5.97 -11.37 -15.30
CA ASP A 50 -5.70 -10.27 -16.20
C ASP A 50 -5.80 -8.92 -15.46
N THR A 51 -5.45 -7.84 -16.16
CA THR A 51 -5.46 -6.49 -15.61
C THR A 51 -6.84 -6.04 -15.18
N LYS A 52 -7.90 -6.35 -15.95
CA LYS A 52 -9.27 -5.95 -15.61
C LYS A 52 -9.69 -6.60 -14.28
N SER A 53 -9.47 -7.90 -14.16
CA SER A 53 -9.76 -8.67 -12.95
C SER A 53 -8.92 -8.18 -11.75
N ALA A 54 -7.68 -7.73 -11.97
CA ALA A 54 -6.88 -7.11 -10.92
C ALA A 54 -7.47 -5.76 -10.46
N THR A 55 -7.92 -4.93 -11.40
CA THR A 55 -8.55 -3.63 -11.12
C THR A 55 -9.87 -3.79 -10.39
N ASP A 56 -10.74 -4.71 -10.84
CA ASP A 56 -12.01 -4.99 -10.19
C ASP A 56 -11.78 -5.46 -8.75
N ARG A 57 -10.85 -6.42 -8.54
CA ARG A 57 -10.46 -6.87 -7.20
C ARG A 57 -9.87 -5.76 -6.34
N MET A 58 -9.11 -4.83 -6.91
CA MET A 58 -8.56 -3.70 -6.17
C MET A 58 -9.68 -2.81 -5.64
N HIS A 59 -10.65 -2.45 -6.47
CA HIS A 59 -11.78 -1.60 -6.07
C HIS A 59 -12.69 -2.29 -5.04
N ASP A 60 -12.92 -3.59 -5.18
CA ASP A 60 -13.81 -4.33 -4.28
C ASP A 60 -13.16 -4.66 -2.93
N GLN A 61 -11.83 -4.87 -2.91
CA GLN A 61 -11.12 -5.45 -1.77
C GLN A 61 -10.10 -4.53 -1.13
N VAL A 62 -9.83 -3.34 -1.67
CA VAL A 62 -8.92 -2.39 -1.04
C VAL A 62 -9.64 -1.07 -0.88
N TYR A 63 -10.09 -0.81 0.34
CA TYR A 63 -10.73 0.46 0.72
C TYR A 63 -9.65 1.49 1.00
N ILE A 64 -9.27 2.24 -0.03
CA ILE A 64 -8.31 3.35 0.03
C ILE A 64 -9.05 4.67 -0.10
#